data_AF-A0A0K1E9W8-F1
#
_entry.id   AF-A0A0K1E9W8-F1
#
_cell.length_a   1.000
_cell.length_b   1.000
_cell.length_c   1.000
_cell.angle_alpha   90.00
_cell.angle_beta   90.00
_cell.angle_gamma   90.00
#
_symmetry.space_group_name_H-M   'P 1'
#
loop_
_entity.id
_entity.type
_entity.pdbx_description
1 polymer ?
#
loop_
_entity_poly.entity_id
_entity_poly.type
_entity_poly.pdbx_seq_one_letter_code
_entity_poly.pdbx_strand_id
1 'polypeptide(L)'
;MDRIATLGIALFAVVCGGCQGQESAETSPATKQEGTQTPRASGTSGAVTGTTAAAGGTLAPTTTAAPAATAAAAPPAKGYDLSAIKAIPDNCASASVILTSAPKSVGANYDWAISRQALLANQQFRVVHPGPPTSPGEVSLAPYEYGSAYALVARCSDGATCNQLAAMYKAIVRSSRPQPICGPVQGIGASPVAAFRLDGHEGNLPRAQDTIAACARLSACQIATDRATPGDPFLECQKKPQAFKRECAARHPCAEVLACMAQ
;
A
#
# COMPACT_ATOMS: atom_id res chain seq x y z
N MET A 1 -51.82 -51.91 10.29
CA MET A 1 -52.47 -50.63 9.91
C MET A 1 -51.88 -49.58 10.81
N ASP A 2 -50.83 -48.90 10.39
CA ASP A 2 -50.39 -47.67 11.08
C ASP A 2 -49.64 -46.77 10.11
N ARG A 3 -50.00 -45.48 10.18
CA ARG A 3 -49.74 -44.42 9.21
C ARG A 3 -48.43 -43.71 9.56
N ILE A 4 -47.54 -43.50 8.59
CA ILE A 4 -46.43 -42.55 8.72
C ILE A 4 -46.82 -41.27 7.97
N ALA A 5 -46.84 -40.18 8.73
CA ALA A 5 -47.28 -38.85 8.36
C ALA A 5 -46.20 -38.10 7.57
N THR A 6 -46.63 -37.52 6.46
CA THR A 6 -45.88 -36.53 5.67
C THR A 6 -46.00 -35.16 6.34
N LEU A 7 -44.91 -34.64 6.90
CA LEU A 7 -44.84 -33.24 7.35
C LEU A 7 -44.23 -32.39 6.23
N GLY A 8 -45.09 -31.59 5.59
CA GLY A 8 -44.68 -30.48 4.72
C GLY A 8 -44.31 -29.26 5.57
N ILE A 9 -43.12 -28.72 5.35
CA ILE A 9 -42.71 -27.44 5.92
C ILE A 9 -42.91 -26.36 4.87
N ALA A 10 -43.80 -25.43 5.21
CA ALA A 10 -44.19 -24.29 4.39
C ALA A 10 -43.12 -23.18 4.38
N LEU A 11 -42.92 -22.61 3.19
CA LEU A 11 -42.22 -21.36 2.93
C LEU A 11 -42.82 -20.21 3.76
N PHE A 12 -41.98 -19.50 4.51
CA PHE A 12 -42.25 -18.11 4.91
C PHE A 12 -41.23 -17.20 4.21
N ALA A 13 -41.72 -16.47 3.20
CA ALA A 13 -41.03 -15.35 2.61
C ALA A 13 -41.23 -14.12 3.52
N VAL A 14 -40.16 -13.64 4.16
CA VAL A 14 -40.16 -12.35 4.86
C VAL A 14 -39.72 -11.28 3.87
N VAL A 15 -40.69 -10.46 3.47
CA VAL A 15 -40.51 -9.19 2.76
C VAL A 15 -40.23 -8.12 3.81
N CYS A 16 -39.00 -7.58 3.84
CA CYS A 16 -38.72 -6.30 4.50
C CYS A 16 -38.50 -5.24 3.43
N GLY A 17 -39.56 -4.51 3.11
CA GLY A 17 -39.50 -3.19 2.52
C GLY A 17 -39.32 -2.13 3.60
N GLY A 18 -38.69 -1.01 3.25
CA GLY A 18 -38.75 0.22 4.04
C GLY A 18 -37.41 0.75 4.55
N CYS A 19 -36.55 1.26 3.66
CA CYS A 19 -35.60 2.31 4.03
C CYS A 19 -36.21 3.65 3.62
N GLN A 20 -36.92 4.31 4.54
CA GLN A 20 -37.27 5.73 4.42
C GLN A 20 -36.17 6.56 5.08
N GLY A 21 -35.71 7.57 4.34
CA GLY A 21 -34.71 8.53 4.78
C GLY A 21 -35.24 9.46 5.86
N GLN A 22 -34.30 10.01 6.63
CA GLN A 22 -34.54 11.21 7.40
C GLN A 22 -33.34 12.15 7.24
N GLU A 23 -33.60 13.18 6.44
CA GLU A 23 -32.90 14.46 6.39
C GLU A 23 -32.84 15.09 7.79
N SER A 24 -31.69 15.63 8.16
CA SER A 24 -31.60 16.67 9.18
C SER A 24 -30.44 17.58 8.81
N ALA A 25 -30.82 18.77 8.33
CA ALA A 25 -29.97 19.93 8.20
C ALA A 25 -29.88 20.70 9.54
N GLU A 26 -29.03 21.72 9.54
CA GLU A 26 -28.86 22.77 10.56
C GLU A 26 -27.99 22.35 11.78
N THR A 27 -26.94 23.06 12.23
CA THR A 27 -26.55 24.47 12.07
C THR A 27 -25.06 24.61 12.43
N SER A 28 -24.32 25.50 11.78
CA SER A 28 -23.01 26.00 12.25
C SER A 28 -23.15 26.89 13.49
N PRO A 29 -22.05 27.16 14.20
CA PRO A 29 -21.44 28.48 13.99
C PRO A 29 -19.91 28.48 13.86
N ALA A 30 -19.46 29.47 13.08
CA ALA A 30 -18.08 29.87 12.89
C ALA A 30 -17.44 30.36 14.19
N THR A 31 -16.17 30.01 14.40
CA THR A 31 -15.30 30.73 15.34
C THR A 31 -14.08 31.23 14.59
N LYS A 32 -13.98 32.55 14.49
CA LYS A 32 -12.78 33.30 14.14
C LYS A 32 -11.68 33.00 15.15
N GLN A 33 -10.46 32.74 14.69
CA GLN A 33 -9.28 33.01 15.51
C GLN A 33 -8.25 33.79 14.69
N GLU A 34 -8.22 35.08 15.03
CA GLU A 34 -7.26 36.11 14.71
C GLU A 34 -6.11 35.97 15.73
N GLY A 35 -4.85 36.09 15.31
CA GLY A 35 -3.72 35.91 16.23
C GLY A 35 -2.33 36.03 15.61
N THR A 36 -1.97 37.26 15.25
CA THR A 36 -0.65 37.88 15.49
C THR A 36 0.60 37.29 14.81
N GLN A 37 0.99 37.94 13.71
CA GLN A 37 2.39 38.08 13.28
C GLN A 37 3.10 39.14 14.11
N THR A 38 4.38 38.94 14.44
CA THR A 38 5.40 40.02 14.57
C THR A 38 6.80 39.43 14.34
N PRO A 39 7.74 40.17 13.70
CA PRO A 39 8.94 39.62 13.05
C PRO A 39 10.25 39.92 13.82
N ARG A 40 11.39 39.72 13.13
CA ARG A 40 12.81 40.12 13.39
C ARG A 40 13.66 39.00 14.03
N ALA A 41 14.93 38.76 13.67
CA ALA A 41 15.94 39.64 13.08
C ALA A 41 17.00 38.87 12.26
N SER A 42 17.58 39.61 11.31
CA SER A 42 18.82 39.31 10.57
C SER A 42 20.04 39.28 11.48
N GLY A 43 21.03 38.45 11.13
CA GLY A 43 22.38 38.47 11.69
C GLY A 43 23.38 37.89 10.68
N THR A 44 24.26 38.75 10.18
CA THR A 44 25.21 38.55 9.08
C THR A 44 26.59 38.09 9.57
N SER A 45 27.31 37.39 8.71
CA SER A 45 28.77 37.14 8.58
C SER A 45 29.71 37.26 9.78
N GLY A 46 30.55 36.23 9.91
CA GLY A 46 31.91 36.33 10.43
C GLY A 46 32.79 35.25 9.79
N ALA A 47 33.61 35.64 8.82
CA ALA A 47 34.72 34.84 8.32
C ALA A 47 35.93 35.07 9.23
N VAL A 48 36.62 34.02 9.65
CA VAL A 48 37.95 34.11 10.24
C VAL A 48 38.82 32.97 9.69
N THR A 49 39.78 33.36 8.86
CA THR A 49 40.98 32.59 8.50
C THR A 49 41.97 32.58 9.66
N GLY A 50 42.52 31.40 9.97
CA GLY A 50 43.60 31.24 10.95
C GLY A 50 44.47 30.02 10.61
N THR A 51 45.77 30.26 10.51
CA THR A 51 46.81 29.44 9.87
C THR A 51 47.52 28.50 10.87
N THR A 52 47.97 27.33 10.35
CA THR A 52 49.17 26.51 10.72
C THR A 52 49.47 26.13 12.18
N ALA A 53 49.67 24.82 12.44
CA ALA A 53 50.97 24.24 12.78
C ALA A 53 50.92 22.69 12.82
N ALA A 54 52.07 22.08 12.53
CA ALA A 54 52.32 20.66 12.37
C ALA A 54 52.49 19.90 13.70
N ALA A 55 52.18 18.59 13.68
CA ALA A 55 52.80 17.60 14.56
C ALA A 55 52.82 16.23 13.85
N GLY A 56 54.00 15.64 13.79
CA GLY A 56 54.19 14.26 13.34
C GLY A 56 53.65 13.24 14.36
N GLY A 57 53.39 12.03 13.89
CA GLY A 57 52.96 10.93 14.73
C GLY A 57 52.44 9.76 13.92
N THR A 58 53.35 8.88 13.51
CA THR A 58 53.08 7.52 13.03
C THR A 58 52.26 6.76 14.08
N LEU A 59 51.18 6.06 13.65
CA LEU A 59 50.88 4.64 13.91
C LEU A 59 49.41 4.35 13.53
N ALA A 60 49.20 3.34 12.70
CA ALA A 60 47.90 2.76 12.36
C ALA A 60 47.22 2.13 13.60
N PRO A 61 45.88 1.95 13.61
CA PRO A 61 45.35 0.73 13.01
C PRO A 61 44.08 0.91 12.17
N THR A 62 44.04 0.11 11.11
CA THR A 62 42.90 -0.55 10.47
C THR A 62 41.51 -0.27 11.04
N THR A 63 40.68 0.42 10.25
CA THR A 63 39.23 0.17 10.22
C THR A 63 38.83 0.09 8.76
N THR A 64 38.90 -1.11 8.20
CA THR A 64 38.26 -1.43 6.92
C THR A 64 36.77 -1.25 7.13
N ALA A 65 36.23 -0.13 6.65
CA ALA A 65 34.80 0.04 6.50
C ALA A 65 34.31 -1.06 5.56
N ALA A 66 33.61 -2.05 6.12
CA ALA A 66 32.89 -3.02 5.33
C ALA A 66 31.88 -2.26 4.45
N PRO A 67 31.87 -2.47 3.13
CA PRO A 67 30.79 -1.94 2.32
C PRO A 67 29.49 -2.54 2.86
N ALA A 68 28.54 -1.68 3.23
CA ALA A 68 27.18 -2.07 3.52
C ALA A 68 26.67 -2.85 2.30
N ALA A 69 26.63 -4.18 2.43
CA ALA A 69 26.03 -5.04 1.44
C ALA A 69 24.55 -4.67 1.42
N THR A 70 24.17 -3.88 0.42
CA THR A 70 22.78 -3.77 -0.02
C THR A 70 22.36 -5.20 -0.30
N ALA A 71 21.62 -5.81 0.64
CA ALA A 71 21.13 -7.16 0.49
C ALA A 71 20.30 -7.18 -0.80
N ALA A 72 20.88 -7.76 -1.84
CA ALA A 72 20.23 -7.89 -3.12
C ALA A 72 18.92 -8.65 -2.88
N ALA A 73 17.80 -7.98 -3.15
CA ALA A 73 16.49 -8.60 -3.10
C ALA A 73 16.54 -9.89 -3.91
N ALA A 74 16.08 -11.00 -3.33
CA ALA A 74 15.95 -12.26 -4.03
C ALA A 74 15.21 -12.01 -5.37
N PRO A 75 15.69 -12.55 -6.50
CA PRO A 75 15.03 -12.36 -7.79
C PRO A 75 13.58 -12.86 -7.67
N PRO A 76 12.57 -12.08 -8.10
CA PRO A 76 11.20 -12.54 -8.04
C PRO A 76 11.08 -13.84 -8.83
N ALA A 77 10.43 -14.85 -8.24
CA ALA A 77 10.02 -16.05 -8.96
C ALA A 77 9.35 -15.65 -10.29
N LYS A 78 9.56 -16.43 -11.37
CA LYS A 78 8.90 -16.28 -12.71
C LYS A 78 7.57 -15.54 -12.56
N GLY A 79 7.38 -14.40 -13.24
CA GLY A 79 6.38 -13.35 -12.97
C GLY A 79 4.95 -13.79 -12.61
N TYR A 80 4.11 -12.84 -12.16
CA TYR A 80 2.76 -13.15 -11.70
C TYR A 80 1.85 -13.68 -12.82
N ASP A 81 0.86 -14.51 -12.46
CA ASP A 81 -0.11 -15.05 -13.42
C ASP A 81 -0.99 -13.93 -13.99
N LEU A 82 -0.76 -13.60 -15.26
CA LEU A 82 -1.50 -12.55 -15.97
C LEU A 82 -2.91 -13.00 -16.37
N SER A 83 -3.24 -14.30 -16.31
CA SER A 83 -4.59 -14.78 -16.67
C SER A 83 -5.68 -14.32 -15.70
N ALA A 84 -5.31 -13.91 -14.49
CA ALA A 84 -6.21 -13.40 -13.46
C ALA A 84 -6.67 -11.93 -13.69
N ILE A 85 -6.15 -11.27 -14.72
CA ILE A 85 -6.45 -9.88 -15.06
C ILE A 85 -6.78 -9.72 -16.54
N LYS A 86 -7.46 -8.62 -16.88
CA LYS A 86 -7.58 -8.17 -18.27
C LYS A 86 -6.35 -7.32 -18.62
N ALA A 87 -5.34 -7.95 -19.20
CA ALA A 87 -4.10 -7.28 -19.60
C ALA A 87 -4.32 -6.23 -20.71
N ILE A 88 -3.46 -5.22 -20.74
CA ILE A 88 -3.35 -4.21 -21.81
C ILE A 88 -2.11 -4.48 -22.67
N PRO A 89 -1.96 -3.84 -23.85
CA PRO A 89 -0.74 -3.99 -24.66
C PRO A 89 0.51 -3.57 -23.89
N ASP A 90 1.56 -4.40 -23.94
CA ASP A 90 2.80 -4.20 -23.17
C ASP A 90 3.52 -2.89 -23.51
N ASN A 91 3.42 -2.43 -24.76
CA ASN A 91 4.04 -1.20 -25.26
C ASN A 91 3.18 0.06 -25.05
N CYS A 92 2.15 0.00 -24.20
CA CYS A 92 1.32 1.17 -23.92
C CYS A 92 2.10 2.28 -23.18
N ALA A 93 2.36 3.40 -23.85
CA ALA A 93 3.10 4.53 -23.28
C ALA A 93 2.32 5.35 -22.23
N SER A 94 0.99 5.19 -22.17
CA SER A 94 0.13 5.83 -21.18
C SER A 94 -0.57 4.76 -20.35
N ALA A 95 0.22 3.91 -19.70
CA ALA A 95 -0.28 2.81 -18.90
C ALA A 95 -0.64 3.27 -17.48
N SER A 96 -1.80 2.86 -17.01
CA SER A 96 -2.26 3.06 -15.63
C SER A 96 -2.98 1.82 -15.13
N VAL A 97 -3.10 1.67 -13.82
CA VAL A 97 -3.92 0.64 -13.19
C VAL A 97 -4.67 1.22 -12.00
N ILE A 98 -5.99 1.03 -11.96
CA ILE A 98 -6.76 1.21 -10.73
C ILE A 98 -6.54 -0.04 -9.89
N LEU A 99 -5.85 0.06 -8.75
CA LEU A 99 -5.55 -1.11 -7.91
C LEU A 99 -6.75 -1.50 -7.04
N THR A 100 -7.34 -0.50 -6.40
CA THR A 100 -8.45 -0.66 -5.46
C THR A 100 -9.19 0.68 -5.27
N SER A 101 -10.35 0.62 -4.64
CA SER A 101 -11.17 1.77 -4.30
C SER A 101 -11.65 1.73 -2.86
N ALA A 102 -11.88 2.89 -2.26
CA ALA A 102 -12.44 3.05 -0.92
C ALA A 102 -13.60 4.07 -0.95
N PRO A 103 -14.66 3.89 -0.15
CA PRO A 103 -15.79 4.82 -0.12
C PRO A 103 -15.37 6.20 0.39
N LYS A 104 -16.04 7.29 -0.03
CA LYS A 104 -15.67 8.65 0.42
C LYS A 104 -15.69 8.85 1.95
N SER A 105 -16.45 8.03 2.68
CA SER A 105 -16.52 8.06 4.15
C SER A 105 -15.20 7.80 4.86
N VAL A 106 -14.21 7.17 4.22
CA VAL A 106 -12.87 6.99 4.81
C VAL A 106 -11.98 8.24 4.74
N GLY A 107 -12.41 9.25 3.97
CA GLY A 107 -11.66 10.49 3.76
C GLY A 107 -10.52 10.37 2.75
N ALA A 108 -10.04 11.53 2.25
CA ALA A 108 -8.97 11.61 1.25
C ALA A 108 -7.62 11.08 1.77
N ASN A 109 -7.42 11.12 3.09
CA ASN A 109 -6.20 10.67 3.77
C ASN A 109 -6.27 9.19 4.21
N TYR A 110 -7.08 8.37 3.53
CA TYR A 110 -7.12 6.94 3.78
C TYR A 110 -5.71 6.34 3.66
N ASP A 111 -5.32 5.49 4.60
CA ASP A 111 -3.92 5.07 4.75
C ASP A 111 -3.44 4.11 3.64
N TRP A 112 -4.38 3.42 2.98
CA TRP A 112 -4.10 2.38 1.97
C TRP A 112 -3.13 1.29 2.48
N ALA A 113 -3.20 0.94 3.77
CA ALA A 113 -2.33 -0.03 4.45
C ALA A 113 -2.10 -1.31 3.66
N ILE A 114 -3.16 -1.92 3.13
CA ILE A 114 -3.08 -3.18 2.36
C ILE A 114 -2.18 -3.01 1.13
N SER A 115 -2.38 -1.93 0.37
CA SER A 115 -1.58 -1.64 -0.81
C SER A 115 -0.13 -1.35 -0.48
N ARG A 116 0.12 -0.64 0.62
CA ARG A 116 1.45 -0.37 1.15
C ARG A 116 2.20 -1.67 1.45
N GLN A 117 1.57 -2.61 2.16
CA GLN A 117 2.20 -3.87 2.51
C GLN A 117 2.41 -4.81 1.31
N ALA A 118 1.48 -4.82 0.35
CA ALA A 118 1.62 -5.58 -0.88
C ALA A 118 2.86 -5.13 -1.69
N LEU A 119 3.04 -3.81 -1.85
CA LEU A 119 4.22 -3.24 -2.53
C LEU A 119 5.50 -3.46 -1.73
N LEU A 120 5.48 -3.29 -0.40
CA LEU A 120 6.64 -3.52 0.44
C LEU A 120 7.11 -4.99 0.44
N ALA A 121 6.20 -5.95 0.18
CA ALA A 121 6.55 -7.36 0.01
C ALA A 121 7.12 -7.66 -1.40
N ASN A 122 6.97 -6.74 -2.35
CA ASN A 122 7.30 -6.93 -3.77
C ASN A 122 8.20 -5.82 -4.29
N GLN A 123 9.47 -5.87 -3.88
CA GLN A 123 10.47 -4.86 -4.25
C GLN A 123 10.91 -4.90 -5.72
N GLN A 124 10.30 -5.76 -6.54
CA GLN A 124 10.48 -5.72 -7.99
C GLN A 124 9.89 -4.45 -8.62
N PHE A 125 8.97 -3.77 -7.94
CA PHE A 125 8.43 -2.47 -8.36
C PHE A 125 9.11 -1.35 -7.58
N ARG A 126 9.73 -0.41 -8.29
CA ARG A 126 10.28 0.80 -7.69
C ARG A 126 9.20 1.87 -7.65
N VAL A 127 8.71 2.19 -6.46
CA VAL A 127 7.76 3.30 -6.30
C VAL A 127 8.50 4.63 -6.39
N VAL A 128 8.18 5.44 -7.40
CA VAL A 128 8.78 6.76 -7.62
C VAL A 128 7.83 7.89 -7.21
N HIS A 129 8.37 8.86 -6.48
CA HIS A 129 7.66 10.07 -6.08
C HIS A 129 8.68 11.20 -5.77
N PRO A 130 8.41 12.46 -6.15
CA PRO A 130 7.34 12.91 -7.05
C PRO A 130 7.69 12.64 -8.53
N GLY A 131 6.67 12.56 -9.39
CA GLY A 131 6.85 12.50 -10.86
C GLY A 131 6.38 11.20 -11.52
N PRO A 132 6.30 11.18 -12.86
CA PRO A 132 5.92 9.99 -13.61
C PRO A 132 7.05 8.94 -13.61
N PRO A 133 6.71 7.65 -13.69
CA PRO A 133 7.71 6.60 -13.93
C PRO A 133 8.34 6.77 -15.31
N THR A 134 9.65 6.53 -15.38
CA THR A 134 10.45 6.75 -16.60
C THR A 134 11.10 5.48 -17.13
N SER A 135 11.20 4.45 -16.30
CA SER A 135 11.84 3.17 -16.64
C SER A 135 10.94 1.98 -16.33
N PRO A 136 11.05 0.87 -17.07
CA PRO A 136 10.34 -0.38 -16.75
C PRO A 136 10.53 -0.79 -15.29
N GLY A 137 9.46 -1.25 -14.65
CA GLY A 137 9.44 -1.58 -13.23
C GLY A 137 9.27 -0.38 -12.28
N GLU A 138 9.30 0.87 -12.78
CA GLU A 138 8.93 2.04 -11.99
C GLU A 138 7.42 2.27 -12.01
N VAL A 139 6.88 2.64 -10.85
CA VAL A 139 5.46 2.95 -10.69
C VAL A 139 5.28 4.18 -9.82
N SER A 140 4.33 5.05 -10.16
CA SER A 140 3.94 6.18 -9.30
C SER A 140 2.50 5.99 -8.87
N LEU A 141 2.22 6.08 -7.56
CA LEU A 141 0.89 5.86 -7.01
C LEU A 141 0.32 7.15 -6.43
N ALA A 142 -0.98 7.34 -6.61
CA ALA A 142 -1.72 8.41 -5.98
C ALA A 142 -3.20 8.04 -5.83
N PRO A 143 -3.86 8.41 -4.71
CA PRO A 143 -5.30 8.40 -4.62
C PRO A 143 -5.92 9.54 -5.43
N TYR A 144 -6.99 9.25 -6.15
CA TYR A 144 -7.81 10.22 -6.88
C TYR A 144 -9.27 10.11 -6.44
N GLU A 145 -10.03 11.19 -6.56
CA GLU A 145 -11.50 11.06 -6.54
C GLU A 145 -11.95 10.17 -7.71
N TYR A 146 -12.93 9.32 -7.48
CA TYR A 146 -13.48 8.40 -8.48
C TYR A 146 -14.98 8.20 -8.23
N GLY A 147 -15.82 9.03 -8.88
CA GLY A 147 -17.25 9.09 -8.60
C GLY A 147 -17.55 9.38 -7.13
N SER A 148 -18.28 8.48 -6.46
CA SER A 148 -18.59 8.54 -5.01
C SER A 148 -17.56 7.86 -4.11
N ALA A 149 -16.38 7.54 -4.65
CA ALA A 149 -15.29 6.84 -3.97
C ALA A 149 -13.95 7.56 -4.18
N TYR A 150 -12.90 7.03 -3.56
CA TYR A 150 -11.51 7.27 -3.91
C TYR A 150 -10.94 6.02 -4.58
N ALA A 151 -10.08 6.20 -5.58
CA ALA A 151 -9.36 5.12 -6.24
C ALA A 151 -7.86 5.29 -6.06
N LEU A 152 -7.15 4.22 -5.68
CA LEU A 152 -5.70 4.20 -5.70
C LEU A 152 -5.23 3.83 -7.11
N VAL A 153 -4.69 4.81 -7.81
CA VAL A 153 -4.23 4.66 -9.20
C VAL A 153 -2.71 4.60 -9.22
N ALA A 154 -2.17 3.61 -9.90
CA ALA A 154 -0.76 3.57 -10.25
C ALA A 154 -0.57 3.94 -11.72
N ARG A 155 0.40 4.79 -12.01
CA ARG A 155 0.91 5.06 -13.36
C ARG A 155 2.18 4.24 -13.56
N CYS A 156 2.37 3.72 -14.78
CA CYS A 156 3.54 2.93 -15.18
C CYS A 156 4.20 3.54 -16.41
N SER A 157 5.49 3.24 -16.64
CA SER A 157 6.21 3.63 -17.87
C SER A 157 5.67 2.92 -19.10
N ASP A 158 5.17 1.70 -18.92
CA ASP A 158 4.74 0.79 -19.98
C ASP A 158 3.61 -0.15 -19.49
N GLY A 159 2.94 -0.78 -20.46
CA GLY A 159 1.85 -1.70 -20.18
C GLY A 159 2.30 -2.99 -19.49
N ALA A 160 3.51 -3.49 -19.79
CA ALA A 160 4.04 -4.70 -19.18
C ALA A 160 4.19 -4.54 -17.65
N THR A 161 4.75 -3.41 -17.20
CA THR A 161 4.90 -3.05 -15.79
C THR A 161 3.53 -2.97 -15.11
N CYS A 162 2.54 -2.34 -15.75
CA CYS A 162 1.19 -2.22 -15.20
C CYS A 162 0.45 -3.57 -15.14
N ASN A 163 0.62 -4.44 -16.14
CA ASN A 163 0.09 -5.80 -16.14
C ASN A 163 0.69 -6.62 -14.99
N GLN A 164 2.01 -6.57 -14.80
CA GLN A 164 2.68 -7.27 -13.71
C GLN A 164 2.26 -6.72 -12.33
N LEU A 165 2.15 -5.40 -12.19
CA LEU A 165 1.68 -4.77 -10.95
C LEU A 165 0.25 -5.20 -10.62
N ALA A 166 -0.65 -5.19 -11.61
CA ALA A 166 -2.04 -5.63 -11.43
C ALA A 166 -2.12 -7.11 -11.03
N ALA A 167 -1.37 -7.98 -11.70
CA ALA A 167 -1.34 -9.41 -11.40
C ALA A 167 -0.75 -9.68 -10.00
N MET A 168 0.32 -8.99 -9.62
CA MET A 168 0.87 -9.02 -8.25
C MET A 168 -0.19 -8.63 -7.22
N TYR A 169 -0.83 -7.49 -7.44
CA TYR A 169 -1.82 -6.96 -6.52
C TYR A 169 -3.01 -7.91 -6.38
N LYS A 170 -3.47 -8.50 -7.50
CA LYS A 170 -4.53 -9.51 -7.51
C LYS A 170 -4.16 -10.77 -6.73
N ALA A 171 -2.92 -11.24 -6.85
CA ALA A 171 -2.47 -12.44 -6.15
C ALA A 171 -2.46 -12.23 -4.62
N ILE A 172 -1.99 -11.06 -4.17
CA ILE A 172 -1.85 -10.73 -2.74
C ILE A 172 -3.18 -10.31 -2.12
N VAL A 173 -3.90 -9.42 -2.79
CA VAL A 173 -5.19 -8.89 -2.35
C VAL A 173 -6.28 -9.60 -3.15
N ARG A 174 -6.61 -10.83 -2.77
CA ARG A 174 -7.45 -11.72 -3.60
C ARG A 174 -8.84 -11.17 -3.90
N SER A 175 -9.41 -10.38 -3.00
CA SER A 175 -10.69 -9.69 -3.17
C SER A 175 -10.63 -8.50 -4.14
N SER A 176 -9.42 -8.01 -4.47
CA SER A 176 -9.24 -6.88 -5.39
C SER A 176 -9.62 -7.24 -6.83
N ARG A 177 -9.91 -6.20 -7.60
CA ARG A 177 -10.19 -6.27 -9.04
C ARG A 177 -9.37 -5.18 -9.73
N PRO A 178 -8.04 -5.34 -9.82
CA PRO A 178 -7.21 -4.32 -10.44
C PRO A 178 -7.56 -4.21 -11.93
N GLN A 179 -7.58 -2.98 -12.43
CA GLN A 179 -7.99 -2.66 -13.80
C GLN A 179 -6.85 -1.95 -14.53
N PRO A 180 -6.00 -2.67 -15.28
CA PRO A 180 -5.05 -2.07 -16.20
C PRO A 180 -5.79 -1.30 -17.30
N ILE A 181 -5.30 -0.11 -17.62
CA ILE A 181 -5.89 0.83 -18.58
C ILE A 181 -4.75 1.37 -19.44
N CYS A 182 -4.96 1.35 -20.76
CA CYS A 182 -4.10 2.01 -21.71
C CYS A 182 -4.77 3.29 -22.20
N GLY A 183 -4.20 4.45 -21.82
CA GLY A 183 -4.77 5.77 -22.07
C GLY A 183 -5.39 6.41 -20.82
N PRO A 184 -6.22 7.46 -21.00
CA PRO A 184 -6.77 8.21 -19.88
C PRO A 184 -7.74 7.36 -19.04
N VAL A 185 -7.52 7.37 -17.73
CA VAL A 185 -8.44 6.76 -16.75
C VAL A 185 -9.71 7.61 -16.71
N GLN A 186 -10.85 7.01 -17.03
CA GLN A 186 -12.13 7.71 -17.05
C GLN A 186 -12.68 7.90 -15.64
N GLY A 187 -13.36 9.02 -15.38
CA GLY A 187 -14.09 9.26 -14.13
C GLY A 187 -13.24 9.56 -12.90
N ILE A 188 -11.91 9.70 -13.04
CA ILE A 188 -11.05 10.17 -11.96
C ILE A 188 -10.97 11.71 -11.94
N GLY A 189 -10.76 12.28 -10.75
CA GLY A 189 -10.48 13.70 -10.59
C GLY A 189 -9.20 14.13 -11.31
N ALA A 190 -9.10 15.42 -11.65
CA ALA A 190 -7.96 15.97 -12.40
C ALA A 190 -6.62 15.88 -11.63
N SER A 191 -6.68 15.92 -10.29
CA SER A 191 -5.51 15.94 -9.41
C SER A 191 -5.61 14.85 -8.33
N PRO A 192 -4.48 14.32 -7.86
CA PRO A 192 -4.44 13.48 -6.66
C PRO A 192 -5.04 14.20 -5.46
N VAL A 193 -5.76 13.47 -4.61
CA VAL A 193 -6.33 14.01 -3.35
C VAL A 193 -5.36 13.88 -2.17
N ALA A 194 -4.35 13.03 -2.29
CA ALA A 194 -3.27 12.85 -1.33
C ALA A 194 -2.04 12.26 -2.05
N ALA A 195 -0.91 12.17 -1.34
CA ALA A 195 0.27 11.48 -1.82
C ALA A 195 0.29 10.03 -1.32
N PHE A 196 0.68 9.09 -2.17
CA PHE A 196 1.09 7.75 -1.74
C PHE A 196 2.61 7.65 -1.82
N ARG A 197 3.27 7.45 -0.69
CA ARG A 197 4.73 7.38 -0.60
C ARG A 197 5.16 6.08 0.04
N LEU A 198 6.25 5.49 -0.44
CA LEU A 198 6.97 4.43 0.26
C LEU A 198 8.34 4.98 0.70
N ASP A 199 8.34 5.79 1.75
CA ASP A 199 9.56 6.38 2.31
C ASP A 199 10.40 5.32 3.05
N GLY A 200 11.29 4.64 2.31
CA GLY A 200 12.15 3.58 2.85
C GLY A 200 11.38 2.37 3.39
N HIS A 201 12.09 1.41 3.99
CA HIS A 201 11.43 0.21 4.52
C HIS A 201 10.80 0.45 5.89
N GLU A 202 11.51 1.11 6.80
CA GLU A 202 11.10 1.26 8.20
C GLU A 202 9.85 2.12 8.38
N GLY A 203 9.73 3.23 7.63
CA GLY A 203 8.57 4.11 7.69
C GLY A 203 7.26 3.50 7.17
N ASN A 204 7.34 2.34 6.51
CA ASN A 204 6.21 1.65 5.90
C ASN A 204 5.83 0.34 6.59
N LEU A 205 6.53 -0.03 7.67
CA LEU A 205 6.20 -1.21 8.45
C LEU A 205 4.92 -0.96 9.29
N PRO A 206 4.12 -2.01 9.53
CA PRO A 206 2.96 -1.91 10.41
C PRO A 206 3.34 -1.42 11.82
N ARG A 207 2.52 -0.53 12.38
CA ARG A 207 2.60 -0.17 13.80
C ARG A 207 1.99 -1.28 14.66
N ALA A 208 2.40 -1.41 15.91
CA ALA A 208 1.97 -2.49 16.80
C ALA A 208 0.43 -2.61 16.96
N GLN A 209 -0.26 -1.47 16.97
CA GLN A 209 -1.72 -1.39 17.08
C GLN A 209 -2.46 -1.54 15.73
N ASP A 210 -1.75 -1.46 14.60
CA ASP A 210 -2.36 -1.51 13.27
C ASP A 210 -2.57 -2.95 12.83
N THR A 211 -3.69 -3.51 13.26
CA THR A 211 -4.08 -4.89 12.94
C THR A 211 -4.25 -5.11 11.44
N ILE A 212 -4.75 -4.10 10.71
CA ILE A 212 -5.00 -4.23 9.27
C ILE A 212 -3.66 -4.30 8.53
N ALA A 213 -2.74 -3.38 8.80
CA ALA A 213 -1.42 -3.41 8.19
C ALA A 213 -0.63 -4.67 8.60
N ALA A 214 -0.69 -5.08 9.86
CA ALA A 214 0.00 -6.29 10.32
C ALA A 214 -0.50 -7.53 9.56
N CYS A 215 -1.82 -7.76 9.53
CA CYS A 215 -2.40 -8.88 8.78
C CYS A 215 -2.06 -8.81 7.28
N ALA A 216 -2.13 -7.61 6.68
CA ALA A 216 -1.79 -7.42 5.27
C ALA A 216 -0.35 -7.79 4.97
N ARG A 217 0.58 -7.42 5.86
CA ARG A 217 2.01 -7.72 5.73
C ARG A 217 2.32 -9.21 5.87
N LEU A 218 1.74 -9.90 6.86
CA LEU A 218 1.90 -11.34 7.01
C LEU A 218 1.42 -12.07 5.74
N SER A 219 0.21 -11.74 5.28
CA SER A 219 -0.38 -12.33 4.07
C SER A 219 0.45 -12.01 2.82
N ALA A 220 0.88 -10.76 2.65
CA ALA A 220 1.68 -10.36 1.50
C ALA A 220 3.03 -11.08 1.46
N CYS A 221 3.71 -11.24 2.61
CA CYS A 221 4.97 -11.99 2.66
C CYS A 221 4.78 -13.48 2.39
N GLN A 222 3.74 -14.12 2.95
CA GLN A 222 3.42 -15.52 2.65
C GLN A 222 3.16 -15.73 1.17
N ILE A 223 2.31 -14.92 0.54
CA ILE A 223 1.93 -15.06 -0.87
C ILE A 223 3.10 -14.70 -1.81
N ALA A 224 3.91 -13.69 -1.46
CA ALA A 224 5.07 -13.31 -2.26
C ALA A 224 6.14 -14.42 -2.29
N THR A 225 6.29 -15.16 -1.19
CA THR A 225 7.21 -16.30 -1.09
C THR A 225 6.62 -17.59 -1.65
N ASP A 226 5.36 -17.90 -1.34
CA ASP A 226 4.63 -19.05 -1.85
C ASP A 226 3.28 -18.63 -2.45
N ARG A 227 3.24 -18.54 -3.78
CA ARG A 227 2.02 -18.16 -4.51
C ARG A 227 0.93 -19.22 -4.45
N ALA A 228 1.26 -20.46 -4.09
CA ALA A 228 0.28 -21.53 -3.89
C ALA A 228 -0.40 -21.47 -2.51
N THR A 229 -0.05 -20.49 -1.66
CA THR A 229 -0.67 -20.28 -0.35
C THR A 229 -2.20 -20.41 -0.44
N PRO A 230 -2.83 -21.38 0.25
CA PRO A 230 -4.28 -21.60 0.14
C PRO A 230 -5.07 -20.51 0.87
N GLY A 231 -6.34 -20.34 0.50
CA GLY A 231 -7.27 -19.45 1.20
C GLY A 231 -6.96 -17.96 1.06
N ASP A 232 -7.30 -17.15 2.05
CA ASP A 232 -6.95 -15.72 2.10
C ASP A 232 -6.39 -15.42 3.50
N PRO A 233 -5.05 -15.52 3.68
CA PRO A 233 -4.42 -15.36 4.99
C PRO A 233 -4.71 -14.00 5.63
N PHE A 234 -4.90 -12.96 4.82
CA PHE A 234 -5.29 -11.64 5.30
C PHE A 234 -6.67 -11.69 5.96
N LEU A 235 -7.68 -12.27 5.29
CA LEU A 235 -9.03 -12.39 5.86
C LEU A 235 -9.05 -13.30 7.09
N GLU A 236 -8.30 -14.40 7.10
CA GLU A 236 -8.21 -15.28 8.26
C GLU A 236 -7.57 -14.57 9.47
N CYS A 237 -6.52 -13.77 9.22
CA CYS A 237 -5.92 -12.92 10.25
C CYS A 237 -6.88 -11.86 10.77
N GLN A 238 -7.63 -11.18 9.89
CA GLN A 238 -8.60 -10.18 10.33
C GLN A 238 -9.73 -10.74 11.19
N LYS A 239 -10.20 -11.96 10.89
CA LYS A 239 -11.25 -12.63 11.68
C LYS A 239 -10.79 -12.99 13.08
N LYS A 240 -9.52 -13.41 13.24
CA LYS A 240 -8.96 -13.89 14.50
C LYS A 240 -7.52 -13.38 14.73
N PRO A 241 -7.32 -12.07 14.91
CA PRO A 241 -5.98 -11.47 14.90
C PRO A 241 -5.07 -11.93 16.04
N GLN A 242 -5.64 -12.42 17.14
CA GLN A 242 -4.87 -12.97 18.27
C GLN A 242 -4.37 -14.40 18.02
N ALA A 243 -4.87 -15.08 16.98
CA ALA A 243 -4.36 -16.40 16.57
C ALA A 243 -3.13 -16.29 15.66
N PHE A 244 -2.70 -15.07 15.31
CA PHE A 244 -1.57 -14.79 14.43
C PHE A 244 -0.49 -14.02 15.20
N LYS A 245 0.78 -14.33 14.90
CA LYS A 245 1.96 -13.62 15.43
C LYS A 245 2.13 -12.26 14.74
N ARG A 246 1.23 -11.31 15.02
CA ARG A 246 1.17 -10.00 14.35
C ARG A 246 2.43 -9.16 14.56
N GLU A 247 3.14 -9.37 15.66
CA GLU A 247 4.45 -8.78 15.95
C GLU A 247 5.52 -9.14 14.89
N CYS A 248 5.40 -10.30 14.24
CA CYS A 248 6.29 -10.68 13.14
C CYS A 248 6.15 -9.75 11.92
N ALA A 249 5.02 -9.07 11.76
CA ALA A 249 4.77 -8.17 10.64
C ALA A 249 5.68 -6.93 10.65
N ALA A 250 6.22 -6.56 11.82
CA ALA A 250 7.17 -5.46 11.96
C ALA A 250 8.59 -5.83 11.49
N ARG A 251 8.84 -7.05 11.02
CA ARG A 251 10.16 -7.47 10.53
C ARG A 251 10.38 -7.11 9.06
N HIS A 252 11.65 -6.90 8.72
CA HIS A 252 12.11 -6.67 7.37
C HIS A 252 13.41 -7.46 7.13
N PRO A 253 13.57 -8.15 5.98
CA PRO A 253 12.64 -8.32 4.85
C PRO A 253 11.55 -9.39 5.10
N CYS A 254 10.76 -9.77 4.08
CA CYS A 254 9.73 -10.82 4.21
C CYS A 254 10.28 -12.18 4.68
N ALA A 255 11.55 -12.50 4.39
CA ALA A 255 12.19 -13.70 4.93
C ALA A 255 12.20 -13.71 6.47
N GLU A 256 12.48 -12.57 7.10
CA GLU A 256 12.47 -12.43 8.57
C GLU A 256 11.05 -12.50 9.15
N VAL A 257 10.05 -12.00 8.42
CA VAL A 257 8.63 -12.15 8.78
C VAL A 257 8.28 -13.64 8.85
N LEU A 258 8.61 -14.40 7.81
CA LEU A 258 8.29 -15.83 7.73
C LEU A 258 9.07 -16.66 8.74
N ALA A 259 10.34 -16.35 8.97
CA ALA A 259 11.15 -17.01 10.00
C ALA A 259 10.55 -16.82 11.40
N CYS A 260 10.03 -15.62 11.71
CA CYS A 260 9.35 -15.34 12.97
C CYS A 260 8.01 -16.09 13.11
N MET A 261 7.25 -16.21 12.02
CA MET A 261 5.98 -16.94 12.01
C MET A 261 6.13 -18.45 12.23
N ALA A 262 7.30 -19.01 11.88
CA ALA A 262 7.60 -20.45 11.98
C ALA A 262 8.13 -20.90 13.35
N GLN A 263 8.51 -19.95 14.22
CA GLN A 263 8.81 -20.21 15.63
C GLN A 263 7.52 -20.49 16.41
#